data_AF-A0A2W5PPA6-F1
#
_entry.id   AF-A0A2W5PPA6-F1
#
_cell.length_a   1.000
_cell.length_b   1.000
_cell.length_c   1.000
_cell.angle_alpha   90.00
_cell.angle_beta   90.00
_cell.angle_gamma   90.00
#
_symmetry.space_group_name_H-M   'P 1'
#
loop_
_entity.id
_entity.type
_entity.pdbx_description
1 polymer ?
#
loop_
_entity_poly.entity_id
_entity_poly.type
_entity_poly.pdbx_seq_one_letter_code
_entity_poly.pdbx_strand_id
1 'polypeptide(L)'
;MEQLLAKLDTLIELHKRNDDMWVDHFEASRDKILKDVAFGCEYLVMAWHGIGGYDDERIFDNNEDEALRKAIHPELYQMAIEIRNDAN
;
A
#
# COMPACT_ATOMS: atom_id res chain seq x y z
N MET A 1 -9.88 8.44 4.91
CA MET A 1 -8.68 9.22 4.52
C MET A 1 -7.54 9.03 5.52
N GLU A 2 -7.65 9.53 6.76
CA GLU A 2 -6.59 9.41 7.78
C GLU A 2 -6.19 7.97 8.07
N GLN A 3 -7.16 7.06 8.15
CA GLN A 3 -6.92 5.63 8.36
C GLN A 3 -6.20 4.96 7.17
N LEU A 4 -6.51 5.36 5.94
CA LEU A 4 -5.84 4.87 4.73
C LEU A 4 -4.36 5.28 4.76
N LEU A 5 -4.09 6.57 4.98
CA LEU A 5 -2.73 7.10 5.05
C LEU A 5 -1.93 6.48 6.20
N ALA A 6 -2.52 6.32 7.39
CA ALA A 6 -1.84 5.68 8.52
C ALA A 6 -1.43 4.23 8.23
N LYS A 7 -2.29 3.47 7.54
CA LYS A 7 -1.97 2.08 7.16
C LYS A 7 -0.96 2.02 6.02
N LEU A 8 -1.04 2.94 5.05
CA LEU A 8 -0.04 3.08 4.00
C LEU A 8 1.33 3.45 4.58
N ASP A 9 1.39 4.38 5.53
CA ASP A 9 2.61 4.75 6.25
C ASP A 9 3.18 3.55 7.02
N THR A 10 2.33 2.76 7.68
CA THR A 10 2.77 1.52 8.34
C THR A 10 3.35 0.52 7.35
N LEU A 11 2.73 0.37 6.17
CA LEU A 11 3.23 -0.52 5.12
C LEU A 11 4.58 -0.03 4.59
N ILE A 12 4.73 1.27 4.31
CA ILE A 12 6.00 1.90 3.90
C ILE A 12 7.11 1.58 4.91
N GLU A 13 6.87 1.77 6.21
CA GLU A 13 7.86 1.52 7.25
C GLU A 13 8.20 0.03 7.43
N LEU A 14 7.27 -0.87 7.11
CA LEU A 14 7.56 -2.31 7.04
C LEU A 14 8.51 -2.62 5.88
N HIS A 15 8.25 -2.10 4.69
CA HIS A 15 9.08 -2.35 3.50
C HIS A 15 10.45 -1.66 3.58
N LYS A 16 10.55 -0.46 4.17
CA LYS A 16 11.82 0.24 4.41
C LYS A 16 12.80 -0.56 5.27
N ARG A 17 12.29 -1.22 6.31
CA ARG A 17 13.11 -2.05 7.21
C ARG A 17 13.72 -3.26 6.50
N ASN A 18 13.20 -3.62 5.33
CA ASN A 18 13.62 -4.78 4.54
C ASN A 18 14.30 -4.40 3.22
N ASP A 19 14.63 -3.11 3.02
CA ASP A 19 15.25 -2.59 1.78
C ASP A 19 14.48 -3.04 0.51
N ASP A 20 13.15 -2.98 0.60
CA ASP A 20 12.26 -3.51 -0.44
C ASP A 20 11.98 -2.45 -1.54
N MET A 21 11.96 -2.90 -2.79
CA MET A 21 11.66 -2.09 -3.97
C MET A 21 10.25 -1.47 -3.97
N TRP A 22 9.34 -1.99 -3.15
CA TRP A 22 7.97 -1.48 -3.02
C TRP A 22 7.87 -0.12 -2.30
N VAL A 23 8.90 0.28 -1.54
CA VAL A 23 8.91 1.56 -0.79
C VAL A 23 8.64 2.75 -1.70
N ASP A 24 9.39 2.87 -2.79
CA ASP A 24 9.25 3.98 -3.74
C ASP A 24 7.82 4.06 -4.32
N HIS A 25 7.21 2.90 -4.55
CA HIS A 25 5.86 2.82 -5.08
C HIS A 25 4.82 3.32 -4.06
N PHE A 26 4.94 2.87 -2.81
CA PHE A 26 4.01 3.26 -1.76
C PHE A 26 4.15 4.75 -1.38
N GLU A 27 5.37 5.27 -1.33
CA GLU A 27 5.60 6.71 -1.11
C GLU A 27 5.03 7.54 -2.26
N ALA A 28 5.24 7.11 -3.51
CA ALA A 28 4.68 7.78 -4.67
C ALA A 28 3.15 7.72 -4.70
N SER A 29 2.54 6.65 -4.18
CA SER A 29 1.09 6.50 -4.03
C SER A 29 0.54 7.44 -2.96
N ARG A 30 1.22 7.51 -1.81
CA ARG A 30 0.88 8.42 -0.70
C ARG A 30 0.85 9.88 -1.15
N ASP A 31 1.88 10.30 -1.87
CA ASP A 31 1.98 11.67 -2.41
C ASP A 31 0.87 11.98 -3.42
N LYS A 32 0.44 10.99 -4.21
CA LYS A 32 -0.70 11.16 -5.13
C LYS A 32 -2.00 11.26 -4.36
N ILE A 33 -2.23 10.40 -3.36
CA ILE A 33 -3.45 10.42 -2.52
C ILE A 33 -3.63 11.79 -1.85
N LEU A 34 -2.55 12.41 -1.38
CA LEU A 34 -2.58 13.74 -0.76
C LEU A 34 -2.94 14.86 -1.75
N LYS A 35 -2.70 14.66 -3.05
CA LYS A 35 -3.00 15.64 -4.12
C LYS A 35 -4.38 15.42 -4.73
N ASP A 36 -4.69 14.16 -5.03
CA ASP A 36 -5.93 13.68 -5.60
C ASP A 36 -6.19 12.28 -5.04
N VAL A 37 -7.20 12.19 -4.19
CA VAL A 37 -7.50 10.95 -3.46
C VAL A 37 -7.92 9.83 -4.40
N ALA A 38 -8.72 10.13 -5.43
CA ALA A 38 -9.27 9.13 -6.33
C ALA A 38 -8.16 8.56 -7.22
N PHE A 39 -7.41 9.45 -7.86
CA PHE A 39 -6.27 9.07 -8.70
C PHE A 39 -5.17 8.37 -7.91
N GLY A 40 -4.87 8.85 -6.69
CA GLY A 40 -3.88 8.22 -5.82
C GLY A 40 -4.27 6.81 -5.38
N CYS A 41 -5.55 6.59 -5.06
CA CYS A 41 -6.05 5.25 -4.73
C CYS A 41 -6.08 4.32 -5.96
N GLU A 42 -6.43 4.83 -7.14
CA GLU A 42 -6.35 4.06 -8.39
C GLU A 42 -4.91 3.65 -8.70
N TYR A 43 -3.96 4.57 -8.58
CA TYR A 43 -2.54 4.29 -8.77
C TYR A 43 -2.03 3.21 -7.81
N LEU A 44 -2.38 3.31 -6.53
CA LEU A 44 -2.05 2.32 -5.50
C LEU A 44 -2.65 0.95 -5.83
N VAL A 45 -3.92 0.89 -6.24
CA VAL A 45 -4.57 -0.37 -6.65
C VAL A 45 -3.88 -0.98 -7.86
N MET A 46 -3.58 -0.18 -8.88
CA MET A 46 -2.89 -0.65 -10.09
C MET A 46 -1.50 -1.21 -9.81
N ALA A 47 -0.78 -0.66 -8.84
CA ALA A 47 0.53 -1.16 -8.40
C ALA A 47 0.51 -2.64 -8.08
N TRP A 48 -0.47 -3.02 -7.26
CA TRP A 48 -0.66 -4.38 -6.77
C TRP A 48 -1.12 -5.34 -7.88
N HIS A 49 -1.65 -4.84 -8.99
CA HIS A 49 -1.96 -5.63 -10.19
C HIS A 49 -0.79 -5.71 -11.18
N GLY A 50 0.09 -4.71 -11.22
CA GLY A 50 1.12 -4.55 -12.25
C GLY A 50 2.50 -5.09 -11.88
N ILE A 51 2.84 -5.15 -10.59
CA ILE A 51 4.11 -5.69 -10.09
C ILE A 51 3.75 -6.99 -9.36
N GLY A 52 3.78 -8.14 -10.05
CA GLY A 52 3.93 -9.43 -9.39
C GLY A 52 2.84 -9.89 -8.42
N GLY A 53 1.76 -9.14 -8.19
CA GLY A 53 0.73 -9.52 -7.23
C GLY A 53 1.22 -9.50 -5.77
N TYR A 54 0.25 -9.41 -4.87
CA TYR A 54 0.37 -9.57 -3.42
C TYR A 54 1.32 -10.69 -2.92
N ASP A 55 1.50 -11.74 -3.74
CA ASP A 55 2.33 -12.90 -3.42
C ASP A 55 3.83 -12.71 -3.70
N ASP A 56 4.21 -11.72 -4.51
CA ASP A 56 5.62 -11.36 -4.79
C ASP A 56 6.18 -10.39 -3.74
N GLU A 57 5.31 -9.68 -3.02
CA GLU A 57 5.71 -8.99 -1.79
C GLU A 57 6.07 -10.03 -0.73
N ARG A 58 7.28 -9.97 -0.16
CA ARG A 58 7.68 -10.79 0.98
C ARG A 58 8.77 -10.17 1.83
N ILE A 59 8.51 -10.12 3.13
CA ILE A 59 9.50 -9.77 4.14
C ILE A 59 10.15 -11.07 4.61
N PHE A 60 11.35 -11.38 4.10
CA PHE A 60 12.01 -12.67 4.33
C PHE A 60 12.67 -12.79 5.70
N ASP A 61 13.15 -11.68 6.25
CA ASP A 61 14.05 -11.69 7.41
C ASP A 61 13.34 -11.36 8.73
N ASN A 62 12.03 -11.09 8.71
CA ASN A 62 11.24 -10.78 9.91
C ASN A 62 9.79 -11.31 9.84
N ASN A 63 9.53 -12.41 10.56
CA ASN A 63 8.21 -13.05 10.60
C ASN A 63 7.11 -12.17 11.21
N GLU A 64 7.44 -11.26 12.12
CA GLU A 64 6.45 -10.36 12.73
C GLU A 64 6.02 -9.27 11.75
N ASP A 65 6.99 -8.67 11.06
CA ASP A 65 6.73 -7.69 10.02
C ASP A 65 5.96 -8.30 8.85
N GLU A 66 6.30 -9.52 8.45
CA GLU A 66 5.58 -10.30 7.44
C GLU A 66 4.13 -10.57 7.84
N ALA A 67 3.88 -10.94 9.10
CA ALA A 67 2.54 -11.15 9.62
C ALA A 67 1.73 -9.83 9.62
N LEU A 68 2.36 -8.72 9.99
CA LEU A 68 1.72 -7.41 9.98
C LEU A 68 1.41 -6.94 8.56
N ARG A 69 2.33 -7.14 7.61
CA ARG A 69 2.14 -6.86 6.18
C ARG A 69 0.92 -7.60 5.63
N LYS A 70 0.81 -8.91 5.93
CA LYS A 70 -0.34 -9.74 5.55
C LYS A 70 -1.67 -9.30 6.15
N ALA A 71 -1.66 -8.68 7.34
CA ALA A 71 -2.86 -8.14 7.96
C ALA A 71 -3.27 -6.78 7.36
N ILE A 72 -2.30 -5.88 7.16
CA ILE A 72 -2.57 -4.50 6.72
C ILE A 72 -2.94 -4.44 5.24
N HIS A 73 -2.22 -5.17 4.39
CA HIS A 73 -2.34 -5.04 2.95
C HIS A 73 -3.76 -5.30 2.40
N PRO A 74 -4.48 -6.38 2.76
CA PRO A 74 -5.84 -6.59 2.24
C PRO A 74 -6.82 -5.50 2.70
N GLU A 75 -6.67 -5.00 3.93
CA GLU A 75 -7.49 -3.90 4.44
C GLU A 75 -7.20 -2.59 3.69
N LEU A 76 -5.93 -2.29 3.44
CA LEU A 76 -5.50 -1.10 2.70
C LEU A 76 -5.99 -1.15 1.25
N TYR A 77 -5.89 -2.32 0.61
CA TYR A 77 -6.41 -2.56 -0.73
C TYR A 77 -7.92 -2.30 -0.82
N GLN A 78 -8.68 -2.88 0.12
CA GLN A 78 -10.13 -2.70 0.14
C GLN A 78 -10.53 -1.24 0.35
N MET A 79 -9.88 -0.52 1.27
CA MET A 79 -10.15 0.91 1.47
C MET A 79 -9.80 1.76 0.24
N ALA A 80 -8.71 1.45 -0.46
CA ALA A 80 -8.35 2.16 -1.69
C ALA A 80 -9.40 1.97 -2.79
N ILE A 81 -9.96 0.76 -2.94
CA ILE A 81 -11.07 0.48 -3.88
C ILE A 81 -12.32 1.27 -3.52
N GLU A 82 -12.72 1.25 -2.25
CA GLU A 82 -13.92 1.93 -1.77
C GLU A 82 -13.83 3.44 -2.03
N ILE A 83 -12.70 4.05 -1.65
CA ILE A 83 -12.47 5.48 -1.85
C ILE A 83 -12.44 5.84 -3.34
N ARG A 84 -11.78 5.03 -4.18
CA ARG A 84 -11.78 5.24 -5.64
C ARG A 84 -13.19 5.18 -6.23
N ASN A 85 -14.02 4.24 -5.77
CA ASN A 85 -15.38 4.07 -6.26
C ASN A 85 -16.32 5.18 -5.79
N ASP A 86 -16.16 5.66 -4.55
CA ASP A 86 -16.97 6.75 -3.98
C ASP A 86 -16.65 8.12 -4.60
N ALA A 87 -15.47 8.28 -5.18
CA ALA A 87 -15.04 9.51 -5.85
C ALA A 87 -15.41 9.60 -7.34
N ASN A 88 -15.97 8.54 -7.92
CA ASN A 88 -16.48 8.46 -9.29
C ASN A 88 -18.01 8.59 -9.33
#